data_AF-A0A7S2XJQ5-F1
#
_entry.id   AF-A0A7S2XJQ5-F1
#
_cell.length_a   1.000
_cell.length_b   1.000
_cell.length_c   1.000
_cell.angle_alpha   90.00
_cell.angle_beta   90.00
_cell.angle_gamma   90.00
#
_symmetry.space_group_name_H-M   'P 1'
#
loop_
_entity.id
_entity.type
_entity.pdbx_description
1 polymer ?
#
loop_
_entity_poly.entity_id
_entity_poly.type
_entity_poly.pdbx_seq_one_letter_code
_entity_poly.pdbx_strand_id
1 'polypeptide(L)'
;VGRLIKLLDKAVKEHEKHVGLHHMNIHFYELSPTPKKAMVSVVALEKLGKDAGHLVHMPSHIQVQLGDYESAIKANKDAAIADEKFVTLTGQNKGVYRMYRLHNLHFLAWSAMFDGQYKPCIEASEKIEKWFARDTTEGEMFWGFLEPFLGVRLHVYVRFGM
;
A
#
# COMPACT_ATOMS: atom_id res chain seq x y z
N VAL A 1 11.84 -18.65 -0.02
CA VAL A 1 10.48 -18.22 0.40
C VAL A 1 9.73 -19.27 1.23
N GLY A 2 9.58 -20.52 0.77
CA GLY A 2 8.71 -21.52 1.44
C GLY A 2 9.00 -21.84 2.91
N ARG A 3 10.27 -21.85 3.36
CA ARG A 3 10.62 -22.05 4.79
C ARG A 3 10.13 -20.91 5.68
N LEU A 4 10.27 -19.66 5.20
CA LEU A 4 9.85 -18.46 5.94
C LEU A 4 8.34 -18.36 6.03
N ILE A 5 7.61 -18.70 4.95
CA ILE A 5 6.14 -18.77 4.98
C ILE A 5 5.67 -19.74 6.06
N LYS A 6 6.22 -20.96 6.14
CA LYS A 6 5.83 -21.94 7.17
C LYS A 6 6.07 -21.43 8.60
N LEU A 7 7.18 -20.72 8.81
CA LEU A 7 7.48 -20.11 10.12
C LEU A 7 6.48 -18.99 10.45
N LEU A 8 6.19 -18.12 9.48
CA LEU A 8 5.22 -17.04 9.64
C LEU A 8 3.81 -17.58 9.87
N ASP A 9 3.38 -18.62 9.15
CA ASP A 9 2.08 -19.29 9.34
C ASP A 9 1.91 -19.83 10.76
N LYS A 10 2.97 -20.39 11.33
CA LYS A 10 2.97 -20.82 12.73
C LYS A 10 2.89 -19.60 13.66
N ALA A 11 3.73 -18.60 13.44
CA ALA A 11 3.83 -17.42 14.30
C ALA A 11 2.54 -16.60 14.32
N VAL A 12 1.85 -16.41 13.18
CA VAL A 12 0.57 -15.67 13.15
C VAL A 12 -0.56 -16.41 13.88
N LYS A 13 -0.50 -17.74 13.97
CA LYS A 13 -1.46 -18.53 14.77
C LYS A 13 -1.16 -18.45 16.27
N GLU A 14 0.11 -18.46 16.65
CA GLU A 14 0.51 -18.34 18.05
C GLU A 14 0.37 -16.90 18.58
N HIS A 15 0.39 -15.91 17.69
CA HIS A 15 0.35 -14.49 18.03
C HIS A 15 -0.61 -13.69 17.13
N GLU A 16 -1.89 -14.04 17.15
CA GLU A 16 -2.95 -13.50 16.27
C GLU A 16 -3.17 -11.98 16.32
N LYS A 17 -2.61 -11.29 17.31
CA LYS A 17 -2.70 -9.82 17.46
C LYS A 17 -1.43 -9.09 17.05
N HIS A 18 -0.39 -9.79 16.63
CA HIS A 18 0.90 -9.19 16.34
C HIS A 18 0.93 -8.62 14.91
N VAL A 19 0.69 -7.32 14.77
CA VAL A 19 0.60 -6.62 13.47
C VAL A 19 1.83 -6.84 12.57
N GLY A 20 3.05 -6.84 13.15
CA GLY A 20 4.27 -7.07 12.37
C GLY A 20 4.37 -8.46 11.74
N LEU A 21 3.79 -9.49 12.36
CA LEU A 21 3.80 -10.85 11.81
C LEU A 21 2.81 -10.96 10.66
N HIS A 22 1.63 -10.36 10.80
CA HIS A 22 0.65 -10.29 9.71
C HIS A 22 1.15 -9.47 8.53
N HIS A 23 1.81 -8.33 8.78
CA HIS A 23 2.48 -7.51 7.78
C HIS A 23 3.50 -8.34 6.98
N MET A 24 4.42 -9.03 7.66
CA MET A 24 5.40 -9.88 6.99
C MET A 24 4.74 -11.06 6.28
N ASN A 25 3.75 -11.71 6.89
CA ASN A 25 3.02 -12.81 6.26
C ASN A 25 2.41 -12.39 4.92
N ILE A 26 1.80 -11.20 4.82
CA ILE A 26 1.28 -10.65 3.56
C ILE A 26 2.39 -10.49 2.52
N HIS A 27 3.49 -9.78 2.81
CA HIS A 27 4.56 -9.58 1.83
C HIS A 27 5.19 -10.91 1.35
N PHE A 28 5.35 -11.88 2.24
CA PHE A 28 5.90 -13.18 1.84
C PHE A 28 4.94 -13.98 0.95
N TYR A 29 3.63 -13.87 1.17
CA TYR A 29 2.63 -14.51 0.32
C TYR A 29 2.38 -13.77 -0.99
N GLU A 30 2.52 -12.45 -1.02
CA GLU A 30 2.51 -11.63 -2.24
C GLU A 30 3.56 -12.12 -3.25
N LEU A 31 4.74 -12.51 -2.77
CA LEU A 31 5.83 -13.05 -3.59
C LEU A 31 5.69 -14.56 -3.90
N SER A 32 4.55 -15.17 -3.58
CA SER A 32 4.33 -16.62 -3.69
C SER A 32 3.30 -16.96 -4.77
N PRO A 33 3.27 -18.22 -5.27
CA PRO A 33 2.22 -18.67 -6.18
C PRO A 33 0.87 -18.93 -5.48
N THR A 34 0.76 -18.66 -4.16
CA THR A 34 -0.46 -18.94 -3.37
C THR A 34 -0.85 -17.76 -2.47
N PRO A 35 -1.07 -16.54 -3.01
CA PRO A 35 -1.34 -15.34 -2.22
C PRO A 35 -2.60 -15.49 -1.35
N LYS A 36 -3.60 -16.26 -1.81
CA LYS A 36 -4.85 -16.54 -1.06
C LYS A 36 -4.63 -17.10 0.36
N LYS A 37 -3.48 -17.71 0.64
CA LYS A 37 -3.17 -18.24 1.98
C LYS A 37 -2.91 -17.14 3.02
N ALA A 38 -2.60 -15.91 2.60
CA ALA A 38 -2.46 -14.76 3.50
C ALA A 38 -3.80 -14.15 3.94
N MET A 39 -4.96 -14.68 3.51
CA MET A 39 -6.26 -14.10 3.87
C MET A 39 -6.51 -14.01 5.39
N VAL A 40 -5.91 -14.90 6.18
CA VAL A 40 -5.94 -14.78 7.65
C VAL A 40 -5.29 -13.48 8.14
N SER A 41 -4.18 -13.08 7.53
CA SER A 41 -3.46 -11.85 7.86
C SER A 41 -4.12 -10.61 7.29
N VAL A 42 -4.76 -10.72 6.12
CA VAL A 42 -5.61 -9.67 5.54
C VAL A 42 -6.71 -9.27 6.54
N VAL A 43 -7.52 -10.24 6.97
CA VAL A 43 -8.62 -10.02 7.91
C VAL A 43 -8.14 -9.53 9.27
N ALA A 44 -6.95 -9.98 9.71
CA ALA A 44 -6.36 -9.51 10.95
C ALA A 44 -5.97 -8.02 10.87
N LEU A 45 -5.30 -7.58 9.80
CA LEU A 45 -4.88 -6.19 9.64
C LEU A 45 -6.04 -5.23 9.40
N GLU A 46 -7.12 -5.65 8.75
CA GLU A 46 -8.36 -4.85 8.65
C GLU A 46 -8.92 -4.48 10.04
N LYS A 47 -8.71 -5.33 11.04
CA LYS A 47 -9.16 -5.11 12.42
C LYS A 47 -8.13 -4.37 13.26
N LEU A 48 -6.85 -4.73 13.12
CA LEU A 48 -5.76 -4.30 14.01
C LEU A 48 -5.03 -3.05 13.51
N GLY A 49 -5.00 -2.79 12.20
CA GLY A 49 -4.20 -1.74 11.56
C GLY A 49 -4.82 -0.34 11.56
N LYS A 50 -5.95 -0.14 12.25
CA LYS A 50 -6.72 1.12 12.23
C LYS A 50 -5.83 2.33 12.52
N ASP A 51 -6.05 3.42 11.78
CA ASP A 51 -5.29 4.68 11.84
C ASP A 51 -3.79 4.60 11.48
N ALA A 52 -3.23 3.41 11.20
CA ALA A 52 -1.87 3.26 10.68
C ALA A 52 -1.91 3.06 9.17
N GLY A 53 -1.80 4.15 8.39
CA GLY A 53 -2.01 4.16 6.93
C GLY A 53 -1.35 2.98 6.20
N HIS A 54 -0.07 2.72 6.46
CA HIS A 54 0.63 1.56 5.88
C HIS A 54 -0.04 0.21 6.21
N LEU A 55 -0.42 -0.03 7.48
CA LEU A 55 -1.09 -1.28 7.87
C LEU A 55 -2.51 -1.39 7.33
N VAL A 56 -3.23 -0.27 7.16
CA VAL A 56 -4.55 -0.23 6.50
C VAL A 56 -4.43 -0.59 5.02
N HIS A 57 -3.36 -0.17 4.37
CA HIS A 57 -3.07 -0.48 2.97
C HIS A 57 -2.67 -1.95 2.77
N MET A 58 -1.94 -2.56 3.72
CA MET A 58 -1.35 -3.90 3.57
C MET A 58 -2.27 -4.98 2.98
N PRO A 59 -3.55 -5.13 3.40
CA PRO A 59 -4.53 -6.00 2.74
C PRO A 59 -4.52 -5.97 1.21
N SER A 60 -4.32 -4.79 0.62
CA SER A 60 -4.40 -4.59 -0.84
C SER A 60 -3.34 -5.35 -1.63
N HIS A 61 -2.17 -5.65 -1.03
CA HIS A 61 -1.13 -6.49 -1.63
C HIS A 61 -1.61 -7.90 -2.00
N ILE A 62 -2.57 -8.44 -1.24
CA ILE A 62 -3.18 -9.75 -1.54
C ILE A 62 -4.46 -9.58 -2.35
N GLN A 63 -5.31 -8.61 -2.02
CA GLN A 63 -6.59 -8.41 -2.70
C GLN A 63 -6.40 -8.20 -4.22
N VAL A 64 -5.42 -7.37 -4.63
CA VAL A 64 -5.12 -7.16 -6.06
C VAL A 64 -4.70 -8.45 -6.78
N GLN A 65 -3.93 -9.33 -6.11
CA GLN A 65 -3.48 -10.61 -6.65
C GLN A 65 -4.63 -11.61 -6.81
N LEU A 66 -5.72 -11.41 -6.05
CA LEU A 66 -6.93 -12.24 -6.12
C LEU A 66 -8.00 -11.68 -7.06
N GLY A 67 -7.75 -10.53 -7.70
CA GLY A 67 -8.73 -9.83 -8.52
C GLY A 67 -9.81 -9.09 -7.74
N ASP A 68 -9.64 -8.94 -6.41
CA ASP A 68 -10.55 -8.18 -5.55
C ASP A 68 -10.15 -6.70 -5.55
N TYR A 69 -10.30 -6.06 -6.71
CA TYR A 69 -9.83 -4.69 -6.92
C TYR A 69 -10.63 -3.67 -6.12
N GLU A 70 -11.94 -3.87 -5.93
CA GLU A 70 -12.77 -2.97 -5.12
C GLU A 70 -12.29 -2.89 -3.67
N SER A 71 -11.98 -4.03 -3.04
CA SER A 71 -11.45 -4.05 -1.68
C SER A 71 -10.07 -3.43 -1.61
N ALA A 72 -9.20 -3.68 -2.60
CA ALA A 72 -7.89 -3.06 -2.68
C ALA A 72 -7.99 -1.53 -2.83
N ILE A 73 -8.89 -1.03 -3.68
CA ILE A 73 -9.18 0.41 -3.84
C ILE A 73 -9.65 0.99 -2.50
N LYS A 74 -10.58 0.32 -1.81
CA LYS A 74 -11.11 0.77 -0.53
C LYS A 74 -10.01 0.86 0.53
N ALA A 75 -9.20 -0.18 0.69
CA ALA A 75 -8.10 -0.23 1.65
C ALA A 75 -7.12 0.94 1.45
N ASN A 76 -6.79 1.26 0.20
CA ASN A 76 -5.86 2.34 -0.10
C ASN A 76 -6.48 3.75 0.07
N LYS A 77 -7.78 3.91 -0.19
CA LYS A 77 -8.50 5.16 0.16
C LYS A 77 -8.52 5.38 1.67
N ASP A 78 -8.82 4.34 2.43
CA ASP A 78 -8.83 4.39 3.90
C ASP A 78 -7.43 4.68 4.46
N ALA A 79 -6.40 4.08 3.87
CA ALA A 79 -4.99 4.35 4.20
C ALA A 79 -4.62 5.83 3.95
N ALA A 80 -5.01 6.39 2.81
CA ALA A 80 -4.74 7.80 2.50
C ALA A 80 -5.44 8.75 3.48
N ILE A 81 -6.66 8.43 3.94
CA ILE A 81 -7.38 9.19 4.97
C ILE A 81 -6.64 9.13 6.31
N ALA A 82 -6.19 7.94 6.71
CA ALA A 82 -5.40 7.77 7.94
C ALA A 82 -4.08 8.56 7.87
N ASP A 83 -3.42 8.56 6.72
CA ASP A 83 -2.19 9.31 6.50
C ASP A 83 -2.39 10.82 6.59
N GLU A 84 -3.46 11.35 6.00
CA GLU A 84 -3.81 12.77 6.11
C GLU A 84 -4.09 13.19 7.55
N LYS A 85 -4.83 12.36 8.29
CA LYS A 85 -5.08 12.55 9.72
C LYS A 85 -3.77 12.61 10.50
N PHE A 86 -2.87 11.65 10.29
CA PHE A 86 -1.59 11.59 10.99
C PHE A 86 -0.69 12.80 10.70
N VAL A 87 -0.58 13.20 9.42
CA VAL A 87 0.22 14.36 9.01
C VAL A 87 -0.35 15.65 9.60
N THR A 88 -1.67 15.80 9.61
CA THR A 88 -2.34 16.95 10.21
C THR A 88 -2.06 17.06 11.71
N LEU A 89 -2.04 15.94 12.42
CA LEU A 89 -1.81 15.90 13.87
C LEU A 89 -0.35 16.08 14.27
N THR A 90 0.60 15.60 13.45
CA THR A 90 2.01 15.47 13.86
C THR A 90 2.97 16.35 13.06
N GLY A 91 2.56 16.82 11.89
CA GLY A 91 3.44 17.45 10.90
C GLY A 91 4.47 16.50 10.26
N GLN A 92 4.46 15.21 10.62
CA GLN A 92 5.41 14.24 10.09
C GLN A 92 5.06 13.88 8.65
N ASN A 93 5.90 14.30 7.71
CA ASN A 93 5.77 14.01 6.28
C ASN A 93 7.14 13.77 5.62
N LYS A 94 8.07 13.14 6.35
CA LYS A 94 9.44 12.92 5.88
C LYS A 94 9.88 11.46 5.95
N GLY A 95 10.94 11.16 5.23
CA GLY A 95 11.63 9.88 5.17
C GLY A 95 10.70 8.74 4.79
N VAL A 96 10.94 7.58 5.41
CA VAL A 96 10.20 6.34 5.14
C VAL A 96 8.68 6.51 5.25
N TYR A 97 8.21 7.42 6.11
CA TYR A 97 6.78 7.68 6.22
C TYR A 97 6.20 8.31 4.94
N ARG A 98 6.89 9.28 4.33
CA ARG A 98 6.49 9.83 3.02
C ARG A 98 6.44 8.73 1.96
N MET A 99 7.42 7.82 1.96
CA MET A 99 7.44 6.68 1.04
C MET A 99 6.17 5.82 1.19
N TYR A 100 5.78 5.45 2.40
CA TYR A 100 4.55 4.67 2.62
C TYR A 100 3.30 5.39 2.13
N ARG A 101 3.20 6.71 2.36
CA ARG A 101 2.07 7.51 1.87
C ARG A 101 1.94 7.45 0.35
N LEU A 102 3.06 7.58 -0.37
CA LEU A 102 3.09 7.51 -1.83
C LEU A 102 2.81 6.09 -2.34
N HIS A 103 3.33 5.07 -1.65
CA HIS A 103 3.07 3.66 -1.92
C HIS A 103 1.59 3.29 -1.83
N ASN A 104 0.90 3.77 -0.79
CA ASN A 104 -0.54 3.57 -0.62
C ASN A 104 -1.33 4.15 -1.81
N LEU A 105 -1.01 5.38 -2.22
CA LEU A 105 -1.67 6.01 -3.38
C LEU A 105 -1.31 5.34 -4.71
N HIS A 106 -0.09 4.83 -4.84
CA HIS A 106 0.30 4.07 -6.01
C HIS A 106 -0.52 2.78 -6.14
N PHE A 107 -0.73 2.07 -5.03
CA PHE A 107 -1.61 0.90 -5.01
C PHE A 107 -3.07 1.25 -5.27
N LEU A 108 -3.54 2.43 -4.84
CA LEU A 108 -4.87 2.94 -5.22
C LEU A 108 -4.99 3.09 -6.74
N ALA A 109 -4.06 3.81 -7.36
CA ALA A 109 -4.05 4.03 -8.81
C ALA A 109 -3.95 2.70 -9.56
N TRP A 110 -3.04 1.82 -9.15
CA TRP A 110 -2.84 0.51 -9.75
C TRP A 110 -4.10 -0.36 -9.67
N SER A 111 -4.71 -0.49 -8.49
CA SER A 111 -5.93 -1.28 -8.30
C SER A 111 -7.09 -0.73 -9.13
N ALA A 112 -7.25 0.59 -9.17
CA ALA A 112 -8.28 1.24 -9.99
C ALA A 112 -8.04 1.07 -11.50
N MET A 113 -6.78 1.01 -11.95
CA MET A 113 -6.45 0.73 -13.36
C MET A 113 -6.85 -0.69 -13.76
N PHE A 114 -6.68 -1.67 -12.87
CA PHE A 114 -7.12 -3.04 -13.09
C PHE A 114 -8.65 -3.15 -13.12
N ASP A 115 -9.32 -2.40 -12.26
CA ASP A 115 -10.78 -2.33 -12.20
C ASP A 115 -11.43 -1.49 -13.32
N GLY A 116 -10.62 -0.79 -14.12
CA GLY A 116 -11.09 0.05 -15.22
C GLY A 116 -11.67 1.41 -14.77
N GLN A 117 -11.38 1.86 -13.55
CA GLN A 117 -11.87 3.13 -13.02
C GLN A 117 -10.88 4.28 -13.28
N TYR A 118 -11.08 5.05 -14.37
CA TYR A 118 -10.20 6.18 -14.70
C TYR A 118 -10.12 7.25 -13.60
N LYS A 119 -11.26 7.67 -13.06
CA LYS A 119 -11.34 8.81 -12.13
C LYS A 119 -10.48 8.60 -10.84
N PRO A 120 -10.61 7.48 -10.11
CA PRO A 120 -9.72 7.21 -8.97
C PRO A 120 -8.24 7.13 -9.34
N CYS A 121 -7.90 6.68 -10.56
CA CYS A 121 -6.51 6.60 -11.01
C CYS A 121 -5.89 7.99 -11.13
N ILE A 122 -6.56 8.90 -11.85
CA ILE A 122 -6.03 10.25 -12.08
C ILE A 122 -5.98 11.05 -10.78
N GLU A 123 -7.01 10.95 -9.93
CA GLU A 123 -7.04 11.60 -8.61
C GLU A 123 -5.90 11.10 -7.71
N ALA A 124 -5.61 9.80 -7.71
CA ALA A 124 -4.48 9.25 -6.97
C ALA A 124 -3.14 9.77 -7.50
N SER A 125 -2.96 9.87 -8.82
CA SER A 125 -1.73 10.38 -9.43
C SER A 125 -1.49 11.87 -9.13
N GLU A 126 -2.54 12.70 -9.16
CA GLU A 126 -2.47 14.11 -8.77
C GLU A 126 -2.09 14.25 -7.29
N LYS A 127 -2.64 13.37 -6.44
CA LYS A 127 -2.33 13.35 -5.02
C LYS A 127 -0.89 12.91 -4.74
N ILE A 128 -0.36 11.93 -5.50
CA ILE A 128 1.06 11.54 -5.48
C ILE A 128 1.94 12.74 -5.80
N GLU A 129 1.68 13.44 -6.91
CA GLU A 129 2.46 14.62 -7.34
C GLU A 129 2.45 15.72 -6.27
N LYS A 130 1.29 15.97 -5.66
CA LYS A 130 1.15 16.92 -4.56
C LYS A 130 1.94 16.49 -3.31
N TRP A 131 1.92 15.21 -2.95
CA TRP A 131 2.60 14.69 -1.75
C TRP A 131 4.10 14.47 -1.96
N PHE A 132 4.53 14.32 -3.21
CA PHE A 132 5.93 14.18 -3.58
C PHE A 132 6.74 15.44 -3.26
N ALA A 133 6.13 16.63 -3.29
CA ALA A 133 6.71 17.95 -3.06
C ALA A 133 8.12 17.89 -2.41
N ARG A 134 9.13 18.11 -3.26
CA ARG A 134 10.54 17.81 -2.97
C ARG A 134 11.02 18.58 -1.75
N ASP A 135 11.49 17.84 -0.75
CA ASP A 135 12.16 18.37 0.42
C ASP A 135 13.67 18.20 0.26
N THR A 136 14.38 19.32 0.09
CA THR A 136 15.83 19.34 -0.13
C THR A 136 16.65 18.94 1.10
N THR A 137 15.99 18.74 2.26
CA THR A 137 16.64 18.20 3.47
C THR A 137 16.76 16.67 3.46
N GLU A 138 16.08 15.99 2.53
CA GLU A 138 16.16 14.54 2.36
C GLU A 138 17.24 14.18 1.33
N GLY A 139 18.06 13.16 1.63
CA GLY A 139 19.22 12.80 0.81
C GLY A 139 18.84 12.30 -0.59
N GLU A 140 19.72 12.52 -1.57
CA GLU A 140 19.48 12.17 -2.98
C GLU A 140 19.12 10.70 -3.21
N MET A 141 19.76 9.79 -2.46
CA MET A 141 19.46 8.36 -2.53
C MET A 141 17.99 8.07 -2.18
N PHE A 142 17.42 8.78 -1.20
CA PHE A 142 16.02 8.61 -0.82
C PHE A 142 15.07 9.12 -1.93
N TRP A 143 15.41 10.23 -2.58
CA TRP A 143 14.65 10.74 -3.71
C TRP A 143 14.63 9.79 -4.89
N GLY A 144 15.74 9.08 -5.17
CA GLY A 144 15.78 8.06 -6.21
C GLY A 144 14.78 6.90 -5.98
N PHE A 145 14.45 6.58 -4.72
CA PHE A 145 13.41 5.59 -4.41
C PHE A 145 11.99 6.13 -4.60
N LEU A 146 11.80 7.44 -4.52
CA LEU A 146 10.47 8.06 -4.66
C LEU A 146 10.15 8.43 -6.11
N GLU A 147 11.16 8.77 -6.91
CA GLU A 147 10.99 9.22 -8.30
C GLU A 147 10.07 8.33 -9.14
N PRO A 148 10.11 6.98 -9.05
CA PRO A 148 9.20 6.12 -9.82
C PRO A 148 7.71 6.39 -9.59
N PHE A 149 7.31 6.92 -8.42
CA PHE A 149 5.91 7.26 -8.16
C PHE A 149 5.39 8.39 -9.06
N LEU A 150 6.25 9.28 -9.56
CA LEU A 150 5.84 10.33 -10.50
C LEU A 150 5.44 9.76 -11.88
N GLY A 151 5.84 8.53 -12.21
CA GLY A 151 5.45 7.85 -13.45
C GLY A 151 3.99 7.39 -13.48
N VAL A 152 3.28 7.41 -12.33
CA VAL A 152 1.92 6.84 -12.22
C VAL A 152 0.94 7.51 -13.19
N ARG A 153 0.98 8.83 -13.36
CA ARG A 153 0.10 9.53 -14.32
C ARG A 153 0.26 9.00 -15.74
N LEU A 154 1.50 8.73 -16.17
CA LEU A 154 1.77 8.17 -17.49
C LEU A 154 1.19 6.75 -17.62
N HIS A 155 1.30 5.93 -16.57
CA HIS A 155 0.66 4.60 -16.57
C HIS A 155 -0.87 4.70 -16.69
N VAL A 156 -1.49 5.69 -16.05
CA VAL A 156 -2.93 5.94 -16.20
C VAL A 156 -3.27 6.29 -17.65
N TYR A 157 -2.55 7.21 -18.28
CA TYR A 157 -2.82 7.57 -19.69
C TYR A 157 -2.64 6.39 -20.64
N VAL A 158 -1.57 5.60 -20.48
CA VAL A 158 -1.36 4.39 -21.27
C VAL A 158 -2.50 3.39 -21.07
N ARG A 159 -2.95 3.18 -19.83
CA ARG A 159 -4.03 2.23 -19.52
C ARG A 159 -5.36 2.60 -20.18
N PHE A 160 -5.65 3.89 -20.29
CA PHE A 160 -6.94 4.41 -20.76
C PHE A 160 -6.90 5.02 -22.18
N GLY A 161 -5.74 5.00 -22.86
CA GLY A 161 -5.59 5.45 -24.24
C GLY A 161 -5.69 6.96 -24.44
N MET A 162 -5.09 7.75 -23.54
CA MET A 162 -5.07 9.22 -23.57
C MET A 162 -3.75 9.80 -24.10
#